data_AF-A0A0Q7UWI3-F1
#
_entry.id   AF-A0A0Q7UWI3-F1
#
_cell.length_a   1.000
_cell.length_b   1.000
_cell.length_c   1.000
_cell.angle_alpha   90.00
_cell.angle_beta   90.00
_cell.angle_gamma   90.00
#
_symmetry.space_group_name_H-M   'P 1'
#
loop_
_entity.id
_entity.type
_entity.pdbx_description
1 polymer ?
#
loop_
_entity_poly.entity_id
_entity_poly.type
_entity_poly.pdbx_seq_one_letter_code
_entity_poly.pdbx_strand_id
1 'polypeptide(L)'
;MSIDTLRHTSLTPRTVVPSGITDPVERARAELKAALAAIEHKANLPARAAEKIEAGAVKARAFARRQPAAAAAGAVGVALALGAAIWGLARLISR
;
A
#
# COMPACT_ATOMS: atom_id res chain seq x y z
N MET A 1 -38.35 13.09 0.36
CA MET A 1 -38.01 12.12 1.41
C MET A 1 -36.67 11.51 1.03
N SER A 2 -35.56 12.13 1.47
CA SER A 2 -34.20 11.87 0.93
C SER A 2 -33.36 11.09 1.93
N ILE A 3 -32.75 10.01 1.44
CA ILE A 3 -32.06 8.95 2.18
C ILE A 3 -30.57 9.26 2.43
N ASP A 4 -30.17 10.53 2.27
CA ASP A 4 -28.77 10.97 2.23
C ASP A 4 -28.16 11.34 3.60
N THR A 5 -28.93 11.29 4.69
CA THR A 5 -28.48 11.74 6.02
C THR A 5 -27.71 10.66 6.82
N LEU A 6 -27.53 9.44 6.29
CA LEU A 6 -26.87 8.34 7.02
C LEU A 6 -25.40 8.10 6.66
N ARG A 7 -24.71 9.09 6.09
CA ARG A 7 -23.24 9.06 6.02
C ARG A 7 -22.69 10.07 7.02
N HIS A 8 -22.59 9.66 8.27
CA HIS A 8 -21.79 10.36 9.28
C HIS A 8 -20.32 10.40 8.81
N THR A 9 -19.98 11.43 8.03
CA THR A 9 -18.60 11.85 7.84
C THR A 9 -18.14 12.39 9.18
N SER A 10 -17.50 11.53 9.97
CA SER A 10 -16.77 11.96 11.15
C SER A 10 -15.74 13.01 10.72
N LEU A 11 -15.99 14.29 11.05
CA LEU A 11 -15.13 15.43 10.68
C LEU A 11 -13.76 15.43 11.38
N THR A 12 -13.47 14.39 12.16
CA THR A 12 -12.25 14.25 12.95
C THR A 12 -11.30 13.25 12.27
N PRO A 13 -10.01 13.60 12.08
CA PRO A 13 -9.02 12.67 11.55
C PRO A 13 -8.93 11.40 12.40
N ARG A 14 -8.76 10.23 11.76
CA ARG A 14 -8.64 8.92 12.44
C ARG A 14 -7.41 8.80 13.37
N THR A 15 -6.52 9.77 13.32
CA THR A 15 -5.33 9.91 14.17
C THR A 15 -5.60 10.67 15.48
N VAL A 16 -6.83 11.15 15.69
CA VAL A 16 -7.22 11.94 16.87
C VAL A 16 -8.03 11.08 17.83
N VAL A 17 -7.69 11.18 19.11
CA VAL A 17 -8.39 10.51 20.20
C VAL A 17 -9.64 11.33 20.57
N PRO A 18 -10.84 10.71 20.63
CA PRO A 18 -12.05 11.42 21.02
C PRO A 18 -11.96 11.97 22.45
N SER A 19 -12.24 13.26 22.64
CA SER A 19 -12.09 13.98 23.92
C SER A 19 -13.18 13.69 24.97
N GLY A 20 -14.11 12.78 24.69
CA GLY A 20 -15.25 12.43 25.56
C GLY A 20 -15.13 11.09 26.29
N ILE A 21 -14.00 10.39 26.18
CA ILE A 21 -13.81 9.08 26.82
C ILE A 21 -13.36 9.29 28.28
N THR A 22 -14.24 8.98 29.22
CA THR A 22 -13.99 9.09 30.67
C THR A 22 -13.45 7.82 31.29
N ASP A 23 -13.69 6.66 30.66
CA ASP A 23 -13.08 5.40 31.08
C ASP A 23 -11.60 5.33 30.66
N PRO A 24 -10.66 5.15 31.62
CA PRO A 24 -9.23 5.10 31.32
C PRO A 24 -8.85 3.96 30.37
N VAL A 25 -9.54 2.83 30.40
CA VAL A 25 -9.21 1.67 29.55
C VAL A 25 -9.62 1.91 28.10
N GLU A 26 -10.86 2.38 27.88
CA GLU A 26 -11.31 2.75 26.53
C GLU A 26 -10.48 3.88 25.94
N ARG A 27 -10.01 4.83 26.77
CA ARG A 27 -9.13 5.92 26.30
C ARG A 27 -7.77 5.40 25.85
N ALA A 28 -7.15 4.51 26.62
CA ALA A 28 -5.87 3.89 26.24
C ALA A 28 -6.00 3.08 24.94
N ARG A 29 -7.12 2.40 24.72
CA ARG A 29 -7.40 1.68 23.47
C ARG A 29 -7.57 2.64 22.29
N ALA A 30 -8.24 3.78 22.49
CA ALA A 30 -8.40 4.82 21.48
C ALA A 30 -7.06 5.48 21.11
N GLU A 31 -6.20 5.75 22.10
CA GLU A 31 -4.85 6.29 21.92
C GLU A 31 -3.95 5.34 21.12
N LEU A 32 -3.94 4.04 21.45
CA LEU A 32 -3.17 3.04 20.70
C LEU A 32 -3.65 2.90 19.25
N LYS A 33 -4.96 2.88 19.02
CA LYS A 33 -5.54 2.80 17.67
C LYS A 33 -5.23 4.06 16.84
N ALA A 34 -5.29 5.23 17.45
CA ALA A 34 -4.94 6.50 16.82
C ALA A 34 -3.44 6.58 16.48
N ALA A 35 -2.58 6.13 17.39
CA ALA A 35 -1.14 6.04 17.17
C ALA A 35 -0.80 5.04 16.06
N LEU A 36 -1.46 3.88 16.04
CA LEU A 36 -1.29 2.89 14.97
C LEU A 36 -1.78 3.43 13.63
N ALA A 37 -2.92 4.12 13.58
CA ALA A 37 -3.40 4.79 12.35
C ALA A 37 -2.43 5.89 11.87
N ALA A 38 -1.79 6.60 12.80
CA ALA A 38 -0.76 7.60 12.48
C ALA A 38 0.53 6.94 11.95
N ILE A 39 0.93 5.80 12.50
CA ILE A 39 2.04 4.99 11.99
C ILE A 39 1.67 4.41 10.63
N GLU A 40 0.48 3.85 10.46
CA GLU A 40 -0.01 3.31 9.18
C GLU A 40 0.02 4.39 8.10
N HIS A 41 -0.34 5.63 8.41
CA HIS A 41 -0.28 6.73 7.47
C HIS A 41 1.15 7.21 7.15
N LYS A 42 2.08 7.15 8.12
CA LYS A 42 3.49 7.58 7.95
C LYS A 42 4.39 6.48 7.38
N ALA A 43 4.07 5.22 7.69
CA ALA A 43 4.68 4.01 7.18
C ALA A 43 4.00 3.52 5.90
N ASN A 44 3.11 4.31 5.28
CA ASN A 44 2.29 3.93 4.13
C ASN A 44 3.06 3.69 2.82
N LEU A 45 4.35 3.33 2.89
CA LEU A 45 5.08 2.74 1.78
C LEU A 45 4.39 1.51 1.18
N PRO A 46 3.79 0.56 1.94
CA PRO A 46 3.16 -0.60 1.33
C PRO A 46 1.89 -0.23 0.57
N ALA A 47 1.01 0.66 1.08
CA ALA A 47 -0.15 1.08 0.28
C ALA A 47 0.24 1.98 -0.89
N ARG A 48 1.22 2.88 -0.73
CA ARG A 48 1.76 3.67 -1.86
C ARG A 48 2.43 2.76 -2.90
N ALA A 49 3.08 1.68 -2.47
CA ALA A 49 3.62 0.67 -3.36
C ALA A 49 2.49 -0.09 -4.05
N ALA A 50 1.44 -0.49 -3.34
CA ALA A 50 0.27 -1.15 -3.91
C ALA A 50 -0.41 -0.29 -4.98
N GLU A 51 -0.66 0.99 -4.70
CA GLU A 51 -1.21 1.95 -5.67
C GLU A 51 -0.30 2.10 -6.91
N LYS A 52 1.02 2.22 -6.70
CA LYS A 52 1.99 2.31 -7.80
C LYS A 52 2.07 1.02 -8.62
N ILE A 53 1.96 -0.14 -7.96
CA ILE A 53 1.94 -1.45 -8.59
C ILE A 53 0.68 -1.58 -9.44
N GLU A 54 -0.49 -1.23 -8.89
CA GLU A 54 -1.76 -1.30 -9.60
C GLU A 54 -1.78 -0.36 -10.82
N ALA A 55 -1.36 0.89 -10.63
CA ALA A 55 -1.21 1.85 -11.74
C ALA A 55 -0.20 1.35 -12.79
N GLY A 56 0.90 0.73 -12.35
CA GLY A 56 1.89 0.09 -13.21
C GLY A 56 1.31 -1.09 -13.99
N ALA A 57 0.52 -1.95 -13.34
CA ALA A 57 -0.11 -3.12 -13.95
C ALA A 57 -1.13 -2.72 -15.01
N VAL A 58 -1.93 -1.69 -14.77
CA VAL A 58 -2.88 -1.15 -15.76
C VAL A 58 -2.13 -0.65 -17.00
N LYS A 59 -1.04 0.12 -16.80
CA LYS A 59 -0.21 0.63 -17.91
C LYS A 59 0.49 -0.50 -18.67
N ALA A 60 1.08 -1.47 -17.96
CA ALA A 60 1.74 -2.63 -18.56
C ALA A 60 0.77 -3.47 -19.39
N ARG A 61 -0.46 -3.67 -18.90
CA ARG A 61 -1.50 -4.41 -19.63
C ARG A 61 -1.96 -3.66 -20.88
N ALA A 62 -2.11 -2.34 -20.80
CA ALA A 62 -2.41 -1.51 -21.97
C ALA A 62 -1.28 -1.56 -23.00
N PHE A 63 -0.02 -1.52 -22.56
CA PHE A 63 1.15 -1.66 -23.42
C PHE A 63 1.21 -3.04 -24.09
N ALA A 64 1.02 -4.12 -23.33
CA ALA A 64 1.03 -5.49 -23.86
C ALA A 64 -0.06 -5.73 -24.92
N ARG A 65 -1.23 -5.11 -24.76
CA ARG A 65 -2.30 -5.15 -25.79
C ARG A 65 -1.91 -4.43 -27.08
N ARG A 66 -1.10 -3.37 -27.00
CA ARG A 66 -0.65 -2.58 -28.16
C ARG A 66 0.56 -3.19 -28.86
N GLN A 67 1.50 -3.74 -28.09
CA GLN A 67 2.76 -4.29 -28.58
C GLN A 67 3.12 -5.58 -27.83
N PRO A 68 2.52 -6.73 -28.21
CA PRO A 68 2.67 -7.97 -27.45
C PRO A 68 4.10 -8.51 -27.46
N ALA A 69 4.80 -8.43 -28.60
CA ALA A 69 6.18 -8.90 -28.72
C ALA A 69 7.15 -8.10 -27.83
N ALA A 70 7.05 -6.77 -27.83
CA ALA A 70 7.87 -5.90 -26.99
C ALA A 70 7.57 -6.12 -25.50
N ALA A 71 6.31 -6.31 -25.13
CA ALA A 71 5.93 -6.62 -23.75
C ALA A 71 6.48 -7.98 -23.28
N ALA A 72 6.44 -9.01 -24.13
CA ALA A 72 7.02 -10.32 -23.82
C ALA A 72 8.55 -10.21 -23.62
N ALA A 73 9.24 -9.53 -24.55
CA ALA A 73 10.69 -9.31 -24.43
C ALA A 73 11.04 -8.55 -23.14
N GLY A 74 10.27 -7.51 -22.80
CA GLY A 74 10.44 -6.76 -21.56
C GLY A 74 10.24 -7.63 -20.32
N ALA A 75 9.20 -8.46 -20.29
CA ALA A 75 8.93 -9.36 -19.18
C ALA A 75 10.06 -10.39 -18.97
N VAL A 76 10.56 -10.99 -20.05
CA VAL A 76 11.72 -11.90 -20.00
C VAL A 76 12.95 -11.18 -19.48
N GLY A 77 13.22 -9.96 -19.96
CA GLY A 77 14.34 -9.15 -19.47
C GLY A 77 14.29 -8.88 -17.97
N VAL A 78 13.12 -8.50 -17.43
CA VAL A 78 12.92 -8.28 -15.99
C VAL A 78 13.14 -9.58 -15.20
N ALA A 79 12.61 -10.71 -15.69
CA ALA A 79 12.78 -12.00 -15.03
C ALA A 79 14.27 -12.40 -14.94
N LEU A 80 15.00 -12.25 -16.05
CA LEU A 80 16.44 -12.53 -16.08
C LEU A 80 17.23 -11.61 -15.15
N ALA A 81 16.90 -10.32 -15.11
CA ALA A 81 17.55 -9.36 -14.23
C ALA A 81 17.38 -9.73 -12.74
N LEU A 82 16.15 -10.07 -12.33
CA LEU A 82 15.87 -10.50 -10.96
C LEU A 82 16.56 -11.82 -10.62
N GLY A 83 16.51 -12.80 -11.52
CA GLY A 83 17.19 -14.09 -11.35
C GLY A 83 18.70 -13.92 -11.21
N ALA A 84 19.32 -13.11 -12.06
CA ALA A 84 20.74 -12.81 -12.01
C ALA A 84 21.12 -12.06 -10.73
N ALA A 85 20.29 -11.10 -10.28
CA ALA A 85 20.53 -10.37 -9.05
C ALA A 85 20.51 -11.30 -7.82
N ILE A 86 19.49 -12.16 -7.71
CA ILE A 86 19.37 -13.14 -6.61
C ILE A 86 20.53 -14.13 -6.67
N TRP A 87 20.82 -14.69 -7.84
CA TRP A 87 21.94 -15.61 -8.03
C TRP A 87 23.27 -14.98 -7.66
N GLY A 88 23.52 -13.74 -8.10
CA GLY A 88 24.74 -13.00 -7.78
C GLY A 88 24.89 -12.75 -6.29
N LEU A 89 23.80 -12.39 -5.61
CA LEU A 89 23.80 -12.18 -4.17
C LEU A 89 24.04 -13.49 -3.41
N ALA A 90 23.34 -14.57 -3.78
CA ALA A 90 23.54 -15.91 -3.22
C ALA A 90 24.98 -16.40 -3.44
N ARG A 91 25.55 -16.15 -4.63
CA ARG A 91 26.92 -16.51 -4.98
C ARG A 91 27.94 -15.74 -4.14
N LEU A 92 27.67 -14.46 -3.84
CA LEU A 92 28.54 -13.61 -3.05
C LEU A 92 28.60 -14.04 -1.59
N ILE A 93 27.46 -14.41 -0.99
CA ILE A 93 27.41 -14.89 0.40
C ILE A 93 27.86 -16.34 0.57
N SER A 94 27.89 -17.12 -0.51
CA SER A 94 28.35 -18.52 -0.51
C SER A 94 29.84 -18.67 -0.84
N ARG A 95 30.59 -17.57 -0.85
CA ARG A 95 32.06 -17.56 -0.92
C ARG A 95 32.63 -17.13 0.42
#